data_AF-T0ZUR3-F1
#
_entry.id   AF-T0ZUR3-F1
#
_cell.length_a   1.000
_cell.length_b   1.000
_cell.length_c   1.000
_cell.angle_alpha   90.00
_cell.angle_beta   90.00
_cell.angle_gamma   90.00
#
_symmetry.space_group_name_H-M   'P 1'
#
loop_
_entity.id
_entity.type
_entity.pdbx_description
1 polymer ?
#
loop_
_entity_poly.entity_id
_entity_poly.type
_entity_poly.pdbx_seq_one_letter_code
_entity_poly.pdbx_strand_id
1 'polypeptide(L)'
;MIVEGAILDRSGARPGYVRVRGGRVVEVGAIGCDSSRGRERKVRGIVTPAPVNGHTHLADFLSVREPPPGTLADLVRPPDGFKFRLLQSASPAQKREAMRSALRWMERQGIGATLDFREEGIEGVRLLRSAARGISVRPVILGRMPPGEVDRRQLDSLLGAADGIGISSAREEGKARRRSLASA
;
A
#
# COMPACT_ATOMS: atom_id res chain seq x y z
N MET A 1 -11.52 24.90 2.34
CA MET A 1 -12.91 24.41 2.21
C MET A 1 -13.36 23.84 3.54
N ILE A 2 -14.66 23.87 3.82
CA ILE A 2 -15.23 23.31 5.05
C ILE A 2 -16.19 22.18 4.66
N VAL A 3 -16.06 21.02 5.32
CA VAL A 3 -17.03 19.93 5.26
C VAL A 3 -17.74 19.87 6.61
N GLU A 4 -19.06 20.07 6.61
CA GLU A 4 -19.93 19.94 7.78
C GLU A 4 -20.72 18.62 7.70
N GLY A 5 -21.02 17.98 8.83
CA GLY A 5 -21.80 16.76 8.87
C GLY A 5 -21.26 15.78 9.90
N ALA A 6 -21.04 14.53 9.50
CA ALA A 6 -20.50 13.49 10.37
C ALA A 6 -18.97 13.43 10.26
N ILE A 7 -18.27 13.46 11.39
CA ILE A 7 -16.86 13.15 11.51
C ILE A 7 -16.75 11.76 12.13
N LEU A 8 -16.11 10.84 11.44
CA LEU A 8 -15.74 9.53 11.96
C LEU A 8 -14.35 9.62 12.58
N ASP A 9 -14.24 9.42 13.88
CA ASP A 9 -12.97 9.29 14.59
C ASP A 9 -12.93 8.03 15.46
N ARG A 10 -11.93 7.88 16.33
CA ARG A 10 -11.75 6.67 17.16
C ARG A 10 -12.89 6.43 18.15
N SER A 11 -13.68 7.46 18.47
CA SER A 11 -14.84 7.37 19.36
C SER A 11 -16.16 7.12 18.61
N GLY A 12 -16.11 6.97 17.28
CA GLY A 12 -17.26 6.74 16.42
C GLY A 12 -17.62 7.95 15.55
N ALA A 13 -18.83 7.95 15.01
CA ALA A 13 -19.35 9.05 14.20
C ALA A 13 -20.02 10.11 15.09
N ARG A 14 -19.62 11.38 14.95
CA ARG A 14 -20.20 12.52 15.67
C ARG A 14 -20.47 13.72 14.76
N PRO A 15 -21.43 14.59 15.07
CA PRO A 15 -21.61 15.84 14.33
C PRO A 15 -20.41 16.78 14.50
N GLY A 16 -20.07 17.51 13.44
CA GLY A 16 -19.01 18.52 13.46
C GLY A 16 -18.68 19.08 12.08
N TYR A 17 -17.60 19.83 11.99
CA TYR A 17 -16.97 20.21 10.72
C TYR A 17 -15.46 19.96 10.72
N VAL A 18 -14.91 19.81 9.51
CA VAL A 18 -13.47 19.81 9.25
C VAL A 18 -13.14 20.85 8.20
N ARG A 19 -12.19 21.74 8.48
CA ARG A 19 -11.66 22.71 7.52
C ARG A 19 -10.34 22.23 6.97
N VAL A 20 -10.25 22.20 5.65
CA VAL A 20 -9.06 21.75 4.90
C VAL A 20 -8.50 22.90 4.07
N ARG A 21 -7.18 23.13 4.19
CA ARG A 21 -6.39 24.06 3.39
C ARG A 21 -5.09 23.39 2.96
N GLY A 22 -4.73 23.47 1.67
CA GLY A 22 -3.49 22.90 1.14
C GLY A 22 -3.33 21.39 1.43
N GLY A 23 -4.42 20.62 1.38
CA GLY A 23 -4.42 19.19 1.72
C GLY A 23 -4.27 18.85 3.21
N ARG A 24 -4.22 19.86 4.10
CA ARG A 24 -4.10 19.67 5.56
C ARG A 24 -5.39 20.06 6.27
N VAL A 25 -5.76 19.29 7.29
CA VAL A 25 -6.75 19.73 8.29
C VAL A 25 -6.13 20.88 9.08
N VAL A 26 -6.83 22.02 9.12
CA VAL A 26 -6.39 23.21 9.86
C VAL A 26 -7.31 23.56 11.03
N GLU A 27 -8.51 22.97 11.08
CA GLU A 27 -9.54 23.27 12.07
C GLU A 27 -10.54 22.11 12.13
N VAL A 28 -10.98 21.75 13.33
CA VAL A 28 -12.04 20.77 13.60
C VAL A 28 -12.89 21.33 14.73
N GLY A 29 -14.22 21.32 14.59
CA GLY A 29 -15.09 21.90 15.62
C GLY A 29 -16.56 21.52 15.49
N ALA A 30 -17.40 22.16 16.31
CA ALA A 30 -18.86 22.06 16.23
C ALA A 30 -19.41 22.87 15.05
N ILE A 31 -20.47 22.37 14.41
CA ILE A 31 -21.11 23.04 13.26
C ILE A 31 -21.55 24.46 13.64
N GLY A 32 -21.24 25.44 12.80
CA GLY A 32 -21.50 26.86 13.07
C GLY A 32 -20.38 27.61 13.79
N CYS A 33 -19.36 26.91 14.32
CA CYS A 33 -18.24 27.50 15.06
C CYS A 33 -16.94 27.54 14.23
N ASP A 34 -17.01 27.81 12.92
CA ASP A 34 -15.83 27.90 12.06
C ASP A 34 -15.23 29.32 12.00
N SER A 35 -13.90 29.42 12.06
CA SER A 35 -13.20 30.71 12.01
C SER A 35 -13.13 31.34 10.62
N SER A 36 -13.78 30.79 9.58
CA SER A 36 -13.76 31.40 8.24
C SER A 36 -14.64 32.65 8.13
N ARG A 37 -15.54 32.89 9.09
CA ARG A 37 -16.49 34.02 9.09
C ARG A 37 -17.29 34.10 7.78
N GLY A 38 -17.71 32.94 7.25
CA GLY A 38 -18.46 32.83 6.00
C GLY A 38 -17.64 33.01 4.71
N ARG A 39 -16.31 33.14 4.79
CA ARG A 39 -15.43 33.38 3.63
C ARG A 39 -14.97 32.13 2.90
N GLU A 40 -15.29 30.93 3.39
CA GLU A 40 -14.97 29.67 2.72
C GLU A 40 -16.23 28.87 2.35
N ARG A 41 -16.21 28.25 1.16
CA ARG A 41 -17.27 27.34 0.72
C ARG A 41 -17.43 26.18 1.70
N LYS A 42 -18.65 26.03 2.19
CA LYS A 42 -19.15 24.89 2.97
C LYS A 42 -19.76 23.84 2.06
N VAL A 43 -19.60 22.57 2.42
CA VAL A 43 -20.34 21.43 1.84
C VAL A 43 -20.80 20.51 2.96
N ARG A 44 -21.88 19.75 2.74
CA ARG A 44 -22.28 18.68 3.66
C ARG A 44 -21.70 17.34 3.22
N GLY A 45 -21.29 16.51 4.17
CA GLY A 45 -20.77 15.17 3.89
C GLY A 45 -20.36 14.39 5.13
N ILE A 46 -19.67 13.27 4.89
CA ILE A 46 -19.03 12.45 5.91
C ILE A 46 -17.52 12.66 5.78
N VAL A 47 -16.84 12.97 6.88
CA VAL A 47 -15.38 13.05 6.95
C VAL A 47 -14.86 11.82 7.68
N THR A 48 -14.01 11.06 7.01
CA THR A 48 -13.32 9.88 7.53
C THR A 48 -11.82 10.01 7.30
N PRO A 49 -10.97 9.46 8.18
CA PRO A 49 -9.58 9.15 7.82
C PRO A 49 -9.54 8.35 6.52
N ALA A 50 -8.51 8.59 5.70
CA ALA A 50 -8.27 7.81 4.50
C ALA A 50 -7.96 6.35 4.89
N PRO A 51 -8.63 5.33 4.31
CA PRO A 51 -8.38 3.94 4.63
C PRO A 51 -6.96 3.51 4.23
N VAL A 52 -6.46 2.47 4.91
CA VAL A 52 -5.17 1.84 4.64
C VAL A 52 -5.41 0.44 4.09
N ASN A 53 -4.91 0.14 2.90
CA ASN A 53 -4.99 -1.21 2.34
C ASN A 53 -3.85 -2.08 2.90
N GLY A 54 -4.15 -2.84 3.96
CA GLY A 54 -3.18 -3.51 4.82
C GLY A 54 -2.42 -4.71 4.24
N HIS A 55 -2.75 -5.16 3.02
CA HIS A 55 -2.02 -6.24 2.35
C HIS A 55 -2.23 -6.19 0.83
N THR A 56 -1.17 -5.93 0.07
CA THR A 56 -1.20 -5.88 -1.41
C THR A 56 -0.01 -6.56 -2.06
N HIS A 57 -0.19 -6.87 -3.34
CA HIS A 57 0.86 -7.27 -4.30
C HIS A 57 0.67 -6.43 -5.57
N LEU A 58 1.20 -5.21 -5.58
CA LEU A 58 0.86 -4.19 -6.59
C LEU A 58 1.36 -4.52 -8.00
N ALA A 59 2.36 -5.39 -8.15
CA ALA A 59 2.81 -5.86 -9.45
C ALA A 59 1.82 -6.86 -10.09
N ASP A 60 0.95 -7.50 -9.31
CA ASP A 60 -0.06 -8.43 -9.83
C ASP A 60 -1.11 -7.70 -10.70
N PHE A 61 -1.15 -6.35 -10.64
CA PHE A 61 -1.90 -5.48 -11.57
C PHE A 61 -1.40 -5.57 -13.03
N LEU A 62 -0.32 -6.31 -13.31
CA LEU A 62 0.03 -6.80 -14.65
C LEU A 62 -1.05 -7.72 -15.24
N SER A 63 -1.81 -8.42 -14.40
CA SER A 63 -2.95 -9.23 -14.82
C SER A 63 -4.14 -8.31 -15.13
N VAL A 64 -4.09 -7.68 -16.31
CA VAL A 64 -5.18 -6.86 -16.88
C VAL A 64 -6.39 -7.68 -17.35
N ARG A 65 -6.44 -8.97 -17.00
CA ARG A 65 -7.47 -9.95 -17.34
C ARG A 65 -7.70 -10.88 -16.15
N GLU A 66 -8.85 -11.55 -16.18
CA GLU A 66 -9.19 -12.66 -15.29
C GLU A 66 -8.11 -13.75 -15.41
N PRO A 67 -7.63 -14.33 -14.29
CA PRO A 67 -6.66 -15.42 -14.32
C PRO A 67 -7.26 -16.67 -15.00
N PRO A 68 -6.43 -17.56 -15.56
CA PRO A 68 -6.93 -18.83 -16.11
C PRO A 68 -7.60 -19.68 -15.01
N PRO A 69 -8.55 -20.57 -15.36
CA PRO A 69 -9.10 -21.51 -14.39
C PRO A 69 -8.01 -22.42 -13.82
N GLY A 70 -8.02 -22.63 -12.51
CA GLY A 70 -7.03 -23.43 -11.79
C GLY A 70 -7.22 -23.36 -10.28
N THR A 71 -6.43 -24.10 -9.53
CA THR A 71 -6.41 -23.98 -8.07
C THR A 71 -5.66 -22.71 -7.63
N LEU A 72 -5.84 -22.29 -6.39
CA LEU A 72 -5.03 -21.20 -5.81
C LEU A 72 -3.53 -21.47 -5.93
N ALA A 73 -3.11 -22.74 -5.84
CA ALA A 73 -1.72 -23.12 -6.03
C ALA A 73 -1.22 -22.84 -7.46
N ASP A 74 -1.99 -23.24 -8.47
CA ASP A 74 -1.63 -23.05 -9.89
C ASP A 74 -1.56 -21.57 -10.27
N LEU A 75 -2.28 -20.72 -9.52
CA LEU A 75 -2.30 -19.28 -9.73
C LEU A 75 -1.18 -18.53 -9.00
N VAL A 76 -0.98 -18.80 -7.71
CA VAL A 76 -0.13 -17.94 -6.84
C VAL A 76 0.97 -18.66 -6.05
N ARG A 77 1.18 -19.97 -6.21
CA ARG A 77 2.31 -20.66 -5.54
C ARG A 77 3.63 -20.36 -6.26
N PRO A 78 4.71 -19.95 -5.56
CA PRO A 78 6.04 -19.86 -6.17
C PRO A 78 6.62 -21.27 -6.45
N PRO A 79 7.51 -21.42 -7.45
CA PRO A 79 7.93 -20.41 -8.43
C PRO A 79 7.11 -20.42 -9.73
N ASP A 80 6.27 -21.42 -9.96
CA ASP A 80 5.68 -21.70 -11.29
C ASP A 80 4.21 -21.28 -11.45
N GLY A 81 3.56 -20.79 -10.39
CA GLY A 81 2.19 -20.28 -10.46
C GLY A 81 2.05 -19.18 -11.53
N PHE A 82 0.85 -19.07 -12.12
CA PHE A 82 0.54 -18.09 -13.18
C PHE A 82 1.09 -16.69 -12.89
N LYS A 83 0.89 -16.19 -11.67
CA LYS A 83 1.43 -14.94 -11.16
C LYS A 83 2.94 -14.83 -11.35
N PHE A 84 3.71 -15.83 -10.92
CA PHE A 84 5.17 -15.77 -10.96
C PHE A 84 5.71 -15.86 -12.39
N ARG A 85 5.08 -16.66 -13.26
CA ARG A 85 5.41 -16.68 -14.70
C ARG A 85 5.09 -15.34 -15.39
N LEU A 86 3.99 -14.68 -15.00
CA LEU A 86 3.64 -13.34 -15.48
C LEU A 86 4.65 -12.28 -15.00
N LEU A 87 5.05 -12.32 -13.73
CA LEU A 87 6.10 -11.44 -13.20
C LEU A 87 7.44 -11.68 -13.91
N GLN A 88 7.87 -12.93 -14.07
CA GLN A 88 9.15 -13.26 -14.74
C GLN A 88 9.20 -12.81 -16.21
N SER A 89 8.09 -12.92 -16.94
CA SER A 89 8.00 -12.51 -18.36
C SER A 89 7.81 -11.01 -18.57
N ALA A 90 7.38 -10.25 -17.56
CA ALA A 90 7.19 -8.81 -17.65
C ALA A 90 8.50 -8.02 -17.47
N SER A 91 8.74 -7.05 -18.36
CA SER A 91 9.85 -6.11 -18.23
C SER A 91 9.74 -5.22 -16.97
N PRO A 92 10.85 -4.66 -16.46
CA PRO A 92 10.83 -3.69 -15.36
C PRO A 92 9.92 -2.48 -15.62
N ALA A 93 9.82 -2.04 -16.88
CA ALA A 93 8.94 -0.94 -17.28
C ALA A 93 7.45 -1.30 -17.14
N GLN A 94 7.05 -2.50 -17.59
CA GLN A 94 5.68 -3.00 -17.43
C GLN A 94 5.31 -3.16 -15.95
N LYS A 95 6.19 -3.76 -15.13
CA LYS A 95 6.01 -3.89 -13.68
C LYS A 95 5.78 -2.53 -13.00
N ARG A 96 6.63 -1.55 -13.33
CA ARG A 96 6.53 -0.19 -12.81
C ARG A 96 5.22 0.49 -13.19
N GLU A 97 4.74 0.31 -14.42
CA GLU A 97 3.48 0.91 -14.87
C GLU A 97 2.25 0.22 -14.27
N ALA A 98 2.28 -1.09 -14.09
CA ALA A 98 1.24 -1.83 -13.36
C ALA A 98 1.12 -1.35 -11.91
N MET A 99 2.23 -1.28 -11.18
CA MET A 99 2.26 -0.75 -9.80
C MET A 99 1.80 0.72 -9.74
N ARG A 100 2.21 1.56 -10.70
CA ARG A 100 1.77 2.95 -10.82
C ARG A 100 0.26 3.06 -11.09
N SER A 101 -0.28 2.17 -11.91
CA SER A 101 -1.71 2.09 -12.22
C SER A 101 -2.53 1.65 -11.00
N ALA A 102 -2.06 0.65 -10.25
CA ALA A 102 -2.67 0.23 -8.99
C ALA A 102 -2.70 1.36 -7.94
N LEU A 103 -1.58 2.06 -7.76
CA LEU A 103 -1.48 3.21 -6.85
C LEU A 103 -2.41 4.36 -7.27
N ARG A 104 -2.45 4.71 -8.56
CA ARG A 104 -3.40 5.70 -9.09
C ARG A 104 -4.86 5.28 -8.97
N TRP A 105 -5.17 3.99 -9.07
CA TRP A 105 -6.52 3.47 -8.85
C TRP A 105 -6.93 3.65 -7.38
N MET A 106 -6.05 3.27 -6.45
CA MET A 106 -6.26 3.46 -5.00
C MET A 106 -6.39 4.95 -4.62
N GLU A 107 -5.63 5.85 -5.26
CA GLU A 107 -5.75 7.31 -5.08
C GLU A 107 -7.17 7.80 -5.41
N ARG A 108 -7.77 7.30 -6.50
CA ARG A 108 -9.16 7.62 -6.87
C ARG A 108 -10.20 6.99 -5.93
N GLN A 109 -9.85 5.93 -5.20
CA GLN A 109 -10.69 5.35 -4.14
C GLN A 109 -10.50 6.04 -2.77
N GLY A 110 -9.66 7.08 -2.68
CA GLY A 110 -9.40 7.81 -1.44
C GLY A 110 -8.53 7.05 -0.42
N ILE A 111 -7.86 5.96 -0.83
CA ILE A 111 -6.95 5.19 0.03
C ILE A 111 -5.70 6.04 0.33
N GLY A 112 -5.32 6.14 1.60
CA GLY A 112 -4.18 6.96 2.03
C GLY A 112 -2.84 6.23 2.00
N ALA A 113 -2.84 4.92 2.26
CA ALA A 113 -1.64 4.10 2.27
C ALA A 113 -1.93 2.63 1.93
N THR A 114 -0.88 1.88 1.60
CA THR A 114 -0.94 0.44 1.36
C THR A 114 0.30 -0.27 1.88
N LEU A 115 0.18 -1.53 2.31
CA LEU A 115 1.29 -2.39 2.70
C LEU A 115 1.53 -3.46 1.62
N ASP A 116 2.58 -3.29 0.83
CA ASP A 116 2.90 -4.17 -0.31
C ASP A 116 3.93 -5.25 0.08
N PHE A 117 3.60 -6.52 -0.15
CA PHE A 117 4.41 -7.69 0.20
C PHE A 117 5.33 -8.09 -0.97
N ARG A 118 6.30 -7.22 -1.27
CA ARG A 118 6.80 -6.98 -2.64
C ARG A 118 7.03 -8.22 -3.50
N GLU A 119 8.04 -9.06 -3.23
CA GLU A 119 8.64 -10.04 -4.18
C GLU A 119 9.71 -9.43 -5.11
N GLU A 120 10.53 -10.28 -5.75
CA GLU A 120 11.71 -9.90 -6.57
C GLU A 120 12.82 -9.11 -5.82
N GLY A 121 12.91 -9.30 -4.51
CA GLY A 121 13.97 -8.72 -3.67
C GLY A 121 14.09 -7.20 -3.79
N ILE A 122 15.34 -6.71 -3.75
CA ILE A 122 15.66 -5.28 -3.73
C ILE A 122 15.25 -4.56 -5.03
N GLU A 123 15.27 -5.24 -6.18
CA GLU A 123 14.88 -4.65 -7.46
C GLU A 123 13.37 -4.42 -7.53
N GLY A 124 12.56 -5.35 -7.03
CA GLY A 124 11.11 -5.14 -6.86
C GLY A 124 10.80 -3.93 -5.98
N VAL A 125 11.53 -3.77 -4.87
CA VAL A 125 11.40 -2.62 -3.95
C VAL A 125 11.77 -1.30 -4.65
N ARG A 126 12.89 -1.26 -5.39
CA ARG A 126 13.34 -0.09 -6.16
C ARG A 126 12.33 0.29 -7.24
N LEU A 127 11.76 -0.68 -7.96
CA LEU A 127 10.72 -0.44 -8.97
C LEU A 127 9.45 0.14 -8.36
N LEU A 128 8.98 -0.36 -7.21
CA LEU A 128 7.80 0.19 -6.53
C LEU A 128 8.05 1.60 -6.00
N ARG A 129 9.21 1.87 -5.38
CA ARG A 129 9.61 3.24 -5.01
C ARG A 129 9.64 4.18 -6.22
N SER A 130 10.10 3.70 -7.37
CA SER A 130 10.05 4.49 -8.61
C SER A 130 8.62 4.69 -9.14
N ALA A 131 7.73 3.71 -9.00
CA ALA A 131 6.34 3.79 -9.46
C ALA A 131 5.51 4.78 -8.63
N ALA A 132 5.79 4.87 -7.32
CA ALA A 132 5.07 5.69 -6.36
C ALA A 132 5.39 7.21 -6.40
N ARG A 133 6.44 7.63 -7.14
CA ARG A 133 6.80 9.05 -7.22
C ARG A 133 5.65 9.89 -7.79
N GLY A 134 5.26 10.94 -7.07
CA GLY A 134 4.17 11.84 -7.44
C GLY A 134 2.78 11.20 -7.37
N ILE A 135 2.55 10.25 -6.45
CA ILE A 135 1.23 9.72 -6.10
C ILE A 135 0.99 9.96 -4.61
N SER A 136 -0.24 10.27 -4.22
CA SER A 136 -0.60 10.60 -2.83
C SER A 136 -0.70 9.37 -1.92
N VAL A 137 -0.96 8.19 -2.48
CA VAL A 137 -0.98 6.91 -1.75
C VAL A 137 0.43 6.56 -1.28
N ARG A 138 0.62 6.41 0.03
CA ARG A 138 1.91 5.98 0.61
C ARG A 138 2.04 4.45 0.59
N PRO A 139 2.97 3.85 -0.19
CA PRO A 139 3.33 2.45 -0.01
C PRO A 139 4.28 2.28 1.18
N VAL A 140 3.95 1.34 2.06
CA VAL A 140 4.85 0.68 3.00
C VAL A 140 5.30 -0.61 2.30
N ILE A 141 6.57 -0.68 1.92
CA ILE A 141 7.09 -1.73 1.06
C ILE A 141 7.82 -2.77 1.90
N LEU A 142 7.24 -3.98 1.98
CA LEU A 142 7.77 -5.09 2.75
C LEU A 142 8.53 -6.03 1.80
N GLY A 143 9.85 -5.83 1.71
CA GLY A 143 10.73 -6.56 0.80
C GLY A 143 10.79 -8.05 1.14
N ARG A 144 10.73 -8.93 0.12
CA ARG A 144 10.83 -10.39 0.34
C ARG A 144 12.25 -10.88 0.04
N MET A 145 12.86 -11.57 1.00
CA MET A 145 14.13 -12.27 0.83
C MET A 145 13.97 -13.52 -0.06
N PRO A 146 14.96 -13.88 -0.90
CA PRO A 146 14.98 -15.16 -1.62
C PRO A 146 14.81 -16.36 -0.67
N PRO A 147 14.24 -17.49 -1.10
CA PRO A 147 14.16 -18.71 -0.29
C PRO A 147 15.55 -19.28 0.00
N GLY A 148 15.67 -20.10 1.06
CA GLY A 148 16.95 -20.68 1.50
C GLY A 148 17.43 -20.07 2.82
N GLU A 149 18.75 -20.03 3.04
CA GLU A 149 19.33 -19.36 4.21
C GLU A 149 19.22 -17.83 4.13
N VAL A 150 19.38 -17.16 5.27
CA VAL A 150 19.32 -15.69 5.35
C VAL A 150 20.73 -15.12 5.28
N ASP A 151 21.15 -14.72 4.09
CA ASP A 151 22.36 -13.91 3.92
C ASP A 151 22.14 -12.55 4.59
N ARG A 152 22.99 -12.25 5.58
CA ARG A 152 22.92 -11.01 6.36
C ARG A 152 23.15 -9.76 5.51
N ARG A 153 24.11 -9.79 4.59
CA ARG A 153 24.42 -8.65 3.71
C ARG A 153 23.28 -8.36 2.73
N GLN A 154 22.62 -9.40 2.24
CA GLN A 154 21.42 -9.25 1.42
C GLN A 154 20.24 -8.68 2.22
N LEU A 155 20.06 -9.14 3.48
CA LEU A 155 19.04 -8.62 4.38
C LEU A 155 19.25 -7.13 4.71
N ASP A 156 20.46 -6.76 5.08
CA ASP A 156 20.84 -5.37 5.37
C ASP A 156 20.64 -4.47 4.13
N SER A 157 21.03 -4.96 2.94
CA SER A 157 20.83 -4.26 1.66
C SER A 157 19.35 -4.08 1.31
N LEU A 158 18.51 -5.08 1.60
CA LEU A 158 17.07 -5.03 1.39
C LEU A 158 16.40 -4.03 2.34
N LEU A 159 16.76 -4.06 3.63
CA LEU A 159 16.28 -3.12 4.64
C LEU A 159 16.74 -1.68 4.39
N GLY A 160 17.89 -1.48 3.76
CA GLY A 160 18.33 -0.16 3.29
C GLY A 160 17.47 0.43 2.16
N ALA A 161 16.56 -0.34 1.55
CA ALA A 161 15.67 0.10 0.47
C ALA A 161 14.17 -0.04 0.79
N ALA A 162 13.79 -1.00 1.63
CA ALA A 162 12.43 -1.36 2.01
C ALA A 162 11.99 -0.69 3.32
N ASP A 163 10.69 -0.68 3.61
CA ASP A 163 10.13 -0.27 4.92
C ASP A 163 10.10 -1.44 5.93
N GLY A 164 10.46 -2.66 5.52
CA GLY A 164 10.47 -3.87 6.34
C GLY A 164 10.54 -5.14 5.51
N ILE A 165 10.29 -6.30 6.13
CA ILE A 165 10.35 -7.63 5.48
C ILE A 165 8.95 -8.24 5.27
N GLY A 166 8.69 -8.68 4.03
CA GLY A 166 7.47 -9.36 3.62
C GLY A 166 7.64 -10.87 3.57
N ILE A 167 7.36 -11.55 4.69
CA ILE A 167 7.27 -13.03 4.73
C ILE A 167 6.07 -13.51 3.90
N SER A 168 6.20 -14.65 3.19
CA SER A 168 5.09 -15.20 2.39
C SER A 168 3.95 -15.74 3.25
N SER A 169 4.30 -16.49 4.29
CA SER A 169 3.35 -17.13 5.20
C SER A 169 4.05 -17.51 6.50
N ALA A 170 3.47 -17.13 7.64
CA ALA A 170 3.95 -17.56 8.95
C ALA A 170 3.75 -19.08 9.22
N ARG A 171 3.07 -19.80 8.33
CA ARG A 171 2.96 -21.27 8.37
C ARG A 171 4.07 -21.97 7.57
N GLU A 172 4.46 -21.40 6.43
CA GLU A 172 5.46 -21.98 5.52
C GLU A 172 6.89 -21.58 5.90
N GLU A 173 7.09 -20.34 6.37
CA GLU A 173 8.41 -19.80 6.69
C GLU A 173 8.97 -20.43 7.97
N GLY A 174 10.04 -21.22 7.88
CA GLY A 174 10.56 -22.03 8.99
C GLY A 174 10.98 -21.22 10.22
N LYS A 175 10.76 -21.75 11.44
CA LYS A 175 11.04 -21.05 12.72
C LYS A 175 12.47 -20.51 12.84
N ALA A 176 13.47 -21.24 12.33
CA ALA A 176 14.86 -20.80 12.30
C ALA A 176 15.03 -19.55 11.42
N ARG A 177 14.55 -19.61 10.16
CA ARG A 177 14.58 -18.48 9.22
C ARG A 177 13.82 -17.26 9.72
N ARG A 178 12.65 -17.45 10.35
CA ARG A 178 11.93 -16.34 11.01
C ARG A 178 12.75 -15.67 12.12
N ARG A 179 13.55 -16.43 12.90
CA ARG A 179 14.47 -15.85 13.88
C ARG A 179 15.62 -15.09 13.23
N SER A 180 16.20 -15.61 12.15
CA SER A 180 17.27 -14.92 11.41
C SER A 180 16.82 -13.63 10.72
N LEU A 181 15.55 -13.56 10.27
CA LEU A 181 14.94 -12.34 9.75
C LEU A 181 14.58 -11.34 10.87
N ALA A 182 14.18 -11.83 12.04
CA ALA A 182 13.79 -11.00 13.18
C ALA A 182 14.97 -10.50 14.03
N SER A 183 16.18 -11.02 13.81
CA SER A 183 17.41 -10.53 14.47
C SER A 183 18.12 -9.44 13.67
N ALA A 184 17.49 -8.88 12.63
CA ALA A 184 18.02 -7.81 11.78
C ALA A 184 18.32 -6.54 12.58
#